data_AF-A0A9N9XJZ0-F1
#
_entry.id   AF-A0A9N9XJZ0-F1
#
_cell.length_a   1.000
_cell.length_b   1.000
_cell.length_c   1.000
_cell.angle_alpha   90.00
_cell.angle_beta   90.00
_cell.angle_gamma   90.00
#
_symmetry.space_group_name_H-M   'P 1'
#
loop_
_entity.id
_entity.type
_entity.pdbx_description
1 polymer ?
#
loop_
_entity_poly.entity_id
_entity_poly.type
_entity_poly.pdbx_seq_one_letter_code
_entity_poly.pdbx_strand_id
1 'polypeptide(L)'
;MLSLKIAVAILSLAGVTIAQDITPIPGGKSGDGVTTRYWDCCAPSCAWDQIIHTKNGIPIQTCQTDGVTPSDKATNAQSGCEVGGVAYTCTNQSPKIINDSLAYTFVAASFAGGLDYNDCCICLLMDFKGELAGKRMLTQVTNTGDALGQNHFDILMPGGGVGEFNLGCKTQWNAPDDGWGERYGGVTSLEGCNELPEQLQEGCRFRFTWMKGVPNPPVTFYQIKCPEYFVGISKCGDL
;
A
#
# COMPACT_ATOMS: atom_id res chain seq x y z
N MET A 1 39.64 33.72 -42.35
CA MET A 1 39.36 32.35 -41.88
C MET A 1 39.07 32.43 -40.39
N LEU A 2 37.79 32.50 -40.02
CA LEU A 2 37.34 32.68 -38.63
C LEU A 2 37.20 31.28 -38.00
N SER A 3 38.06 30.97 -37.03
CA SER A 3 38.11 29.65 -36.38
C SER A 3 37.07 29.61 -35.25
N LEU A 4 35.95 28.94 -35.51
CA LEU A 4 34.86 28.74 -34.54
C LEU A 4 35.25 27.57 -33.61
N LYS A 5 35.69 27.87 -32.39
CA LYS A 5 35.92 26.87 -31.35
C LYS A 5 34.57 26.49 -30.72
N ILE A 6 34.04 25.33 -31.08
CA ILE A 6 32.86 24.74 -30.43
C ILE A 6 33.33 24.10 -29.13
N ALA A 7 32.96 24.69 -27.99
CA ALA A 7 33.11 24.06 -26.68
C ALA A 7 31.94 23.09 -26.47
N VAL A 8 32.23 21.79 -26.41
CA VAL A 8 31.26 20.77 -26.01
C VAL A 8 31.18 20.80 -24.49
N ALA A 9 30.11 21.39 -23.97
CA ALA A 9 29.76 21.27 -22.55
C ALA A 9 29.19 19.87 -22.32
N ILE A 10 29.97 19.00 -21.67
CA ILE A 10 29.46 17.73 -21.13
C ILE A 10 28.61 18.11 -19.91
N LEU A 11 27.29 18.18 -20.09
CA LEU A 11 26.35 18.24 -18.97
C LEU A 11 26.40 16.87 -18.29
N SER A 12 27.11 16.77 -17.17
CA SER A 12 26.90 15.70 -16.21
C SER A 12 25.51 15.90 -15.60
N LEU A 13 24.55 15.05 -15.96
CA LEU A 13 23.34 14.88 -15.16
C LEU A 13 23.77 14.25 -13.83
N ALA A 14 24.13 15.08 -12.86
CA ALA A 14 24.18 14.65 -11.48
C ALA A 14 22.76 14.21 -11.12
N GLY A 15 22.58 12.90 -10.96
CA GLY A 15 21.32 12.34 -10.47
C GLY A 15 20.99 13.01 -9.15
N VAL A 16 19.90 13.77 -9.14
CA VAL A 16 19.32 14.29 -7.90
C VAL A 16 18.85 13.06 -7.14
N THR A 17 19.71 12.57 -6.25
CA THR A 17 19.30 11.61 -5.24
C THR A 17 18.50 12.46 -4.28
N ILE A 18 17.16 12.51 -4.43
CA ILE A 18 16.32 13.04 -3.36
C ILE A 18 16.59 12.12 -2.18
N ALA A 19 17.42 12.60 -1.25
CA ALA A 19 17.55 11.97 0.06
C ALA A 19 16.15 12.03 0.65
N GLN A 20 15.47 10.90 0.65
CA GLN A 20 14.16 10.82 1.25
C GLN A 20 14.34 11.06 2.74
N ASP A 21 13.72 12.14 3.24
CA ASP A 21 13.75 12.46 4.66
C ASP A 21 12.83 11.48 5.40
N ILE A 22 13.45 10.45 5.97
CA ILE A 22 12.78 9.48 6.84
C ILE A 22 12.96 10.01 8.26
N THR A 23 11.88 10.58 8.82
CA THR A 23 11.90 11.20 10.14
C THR A 23 11.20 10.28 11.15
N PRO A 24 11.92 9.60 12.05
CA PRO A 24 11.31 8.76 13.08
C PRO A 24 10.42 9.57 14.03
N ILE A 25 9.32 8.98 14.50
CA ILE A 25 8.49 9.56 15.57
C ILE A 25 9.06 9.10 16.92
N PRO A 26 9.55 10.02 17.79
CA PRO A 26 10.01 9.64 19.13
C PRO A 26 8.90 8.97 19.93
N GLY A 27 9.17 7.77 20.45
CA GLY A 27 8.18 6.97 21.18
C GLY A 27 7.08 6.35 20.31
N GLY A 28 7.18 6.44 18.99
CA GLY A 28 6.26 5.81 18.06
C GLY A 28 6.35 4.28 18.07
N LYS A 29 5.38 3.62 17.42
CA LYS A 29 5.30 2.15 17.33
C LYS A 29 6.59 1.60 16.71
N SER A 30 7.12 0.52 17.27
CA SER A 30 8.28 -0.18 16.73
C SER A 30 8.32 -1.63 17.20
N GLY A 31 9.10 -2.45 16.52
CA GLY A 31 9.36 -3.83 16.92
C GLY A 31 9.57 -4.77 15.76
N ASP A 32 9.41 -6.06 16.03
CA ASP A 32 9.38 -7.11 15.03
C ASP A 32 7.95 -7.37 14.57
N GLY A 33 7.79 -7.76 13.31
CA GLY A 33 6.51 -8.17 12.75
C GLY A 33 6.64 -9.23 11.67
N VAL A 34 5.51 -9.86 11.38
CA VAL A 34 5.35 -10.74 10.22
C VAL A 34 4.50 -10.03 9.17
N THR A 35 4.63 -10.45 7.91
CA THR A 35 3.85 -9.88 6.82
C THR A 35 3.06 -10.95 6.09
N THR A 36 1.92 -10.57 5.55
CA THR A 36 1.28 -11.29 4.45
C THR A 36 1.01 -10.31 3.30
N ARG A 37 0.12 -10.68 2.38
CA ARG A 37 -0.24 -9.91 1.19
C ARG A 37 -1.72 -10.09 0.90
N TYR A 38 -2.38 -9.03 0.46
CA TYR A 38 -3.80 -9.08 0.12
C TYR A 38 -4.19 -7.98 -0.87
N TRP A 39 -5.32 -8.19 -1.55
CA TRP A 39 -6.09 -7.17 -2.24
C TRP A 39 -7.52 -7.68 -2.42
N ASP A 40 -8.40 -7.23 -1.56
CA ASP A 40 -9.82 -7.62 -1.51
C ASP A 40 -10.76 -6.60 -2.18
N CYS A 41 -10.19 -5.48 -2.62
CA CYS A 41 -10.86 -4.31 -3.19
C CYS A 41 -11.81 -3.58 -2.23
N CYS A 42 -11.93 -3.99 -0.97
CA CYS A 42 -12.82 -3.37 -0.01
C CYS A 42 -12.46 -1.90 0.23
N ALA A 43 -13.43 -1.08 0.62
CA ALA A 43 -13.11 0.18 1.29
C ALA A 43 -12.37 -0.16 2.60
N PRO A 44 -11.16 0.38 2.82
CA PRO A 44 -10.36 0.02 3.98
C PRO A 44 -10.94 0.64 5.26
N SER A 45 -10.71 0.06 6.43
CA SER A 45 -11.38 0.48 7.67
C SER A 45 -11.08 1.93 8.05
N CYS A 46 -9.87 2.44 7.78
CA CYS A 46 -9.53 3.85 8.02
C CYS A 46 -10.21 4.83 7.02
N ALA A 47 -11.08 4.36 6.12
CA ALA A 47 -11.96 5.20 5.33
C ALA A 47 -13.24 5.63 6.08
N TRP A 48 -13.50 5.04 7.26
CA TRP A 48 -14.70 5.32 8.05
C TRP A 48 -14.47 6.56 8.92
N ASP A 49 -15.23 7.62 8.67
CA ASP A 49 -15.04 8.93 9.30
C ASP A 49 -15.17 8.92 10.84
N GLN A 50 -15.98 8.02 11.39
CA GLN A 50 -16.22 7.90 12.83
C GLN A 50 -15.04 7.37 13.64
N ILE A 51 -14.07 6.73 12.99
CA ILE A 51 -12.92 6.08 13.64
C ILE A 51 -11.58 6.78 13.32
N ILE A 52 -11.62 7.94 12.66
CA ILE A 52 -10.43 8.67 12.27
C ILE A 52 -10.06 9.71 13.32
N HIS A 53 -8.80 9.63 13.74
CA HIS A 53 -8.23 10.43 14.83
C HIS A 53 -7.07 11.32 14.37
N THR A 54 -6.84 11.45 13.06
CA THR A 54 -5.84 12.39 12.51
C THR A 54 -6.23 13.83 12.78
N LYS A 55 -5.25 14.74 12.86
CA LYS A 55 -5.49 16.17 13.17
C LYS A 55 -6.38 16.87 12.14
N ASN A 56 -6.32 16.46 10.87
CA ASN A 56 -7.17 17.01 9.82
C ASN A 56 -8.56 16.37 9.75
N GLY A 57 -8.78 15.24 10.45
CA GLY A 57 -10.05 14.50 10.45
C GLY A 57 -10.46 13.94 9.08
N ILE A 58 -9.51 13.84 8.14
CA ILE A 58 -9.78 13.35 6.78
C ILE A 58 -9.51 11.84 6.74
N PRO A 59 -10.52 10.98 6.46
CA PRO A 59 -10.32 9.54 6.32
C PRO A 59 -9.51 9.17 5.08
N ILE A 60 -9.10 7.90 4.99
CA ILE A 60 -8.53 7.35 3.76
C ILE A 60 -9.53 7.53 2.60
N GLN A 61 -9.05 8.10 1.49
CA GLN A 61 -9.80 8.21 0.25
C GLN A 61 -10.12 6.82 -0.30
N THR A 62 -11.41 6.57 -0.56
CA THR A 62 -11.87 5.43 -1.36
C THR A 62 -12.20 5.88 -2.78
N CYS A 63 -12.44 4.93 -3.67
CA CYS A 63 -12.80 5.20 -5.05
C CYS A 63 -14.09 4.47 -5.43
N GLN A 64 -14.75 4.96 -6.48
CA GLN A 64 -15.87 4.28 -7.12
C GLN A 64 -15.38 3.02 -7.85
N THR A 65 -16.28 2.35 -8.56
CA THR A 65 -15.98 1.07 -9.23
C THR A 65 -14.85 1.14 -10.25
N ASP A 66 -14.58 2.31 -10.83
CA ASP A 66 -13.46 2.53 -11.75
C ASP A 66 -12.08 2.54 -11.05
N GLY A 67 -12.07 2.57 -9.71
CA GLY A 67 -10.89 2.58 -8.87
C GLY A 67 -10.06 3.87 -8.97
N VAL A 68 -10.62 4.96 -9.52
CA VAL A 68 -9.94 6.26 -9.72
C VAL A 68 -10.80 7.43 -9.26
N THR A 69 -12.10 7.44 -9.55
CA THR A 69 -13.01 8.51 -9.16
C THR A 69 -13.20 8.49 -7.65
N PRO A 70 -12.92 9.58 -6.92
CA PRO A 70 -13.07 9.65 -5.47
C PRO A 70 -14.48 9.27 -5.00
N SER A 71 -14.52 8.52 -3.90
CA SER A 71 -15.71 8.28 -3.11
C SER A 71 -15.45 8.69 -1.66
N ASP A 72 -16.35 9.49 -1.10
CA ASP A 72 -16.18 10.13 0.20
C ASP A 72 -17.48 10.10 1.05
N LYS A 73 -17.44 10.75 2.21
CA LYS A 73 -18.60 10.93 3.10
C LYS A 73 -19.79 11.64 2.44
N ALA A 74 -19.56 12.61 1.56
CA ALA A 74 -20.65 13.28 0.87
C ALA A 74 -21.39 12.32 -0.08
N THR A 75 -20.67 11.32 -0.60
CA THR A 75 -21.25 10.18 -1.33
C THR A 75 -21.67 9.01 -0.43
N ASN A 76 -21.44 9.11 0.89
CA ASN A 76 -21.69 8.13 1.96
C ASN A 76 -21.63 6.67 1.51
N ALA A 77 -20.57 6.34 0.78
CA ALA A 77 -20.52 5.09 0.04
C ALA A 77 -20.17 3.94 0.98
N GLN A 78 -21.12 3.01 1.10
CA GLN A 78 -20.89 1.73 1.75
C GLN A 78 -19.75 0.98 1.01
N SER A 79 -18.89 0.27 1.75
CA SER A 79 -17.86 -0.59 1.17
C SER A 79 -18.46 -1.57 0.16
N GLY A 80 -17.86 -1.71 -1.02
CA GLY A 80 -18.27 -2.69 -2.03
C GLY A 80 -18.11 -4.15 -1.60
N CYS A 81 -17.49 -4.39 -0.44
CA CYS A 81 -17.50 -5.68 0.25
C CYS A 81 -18.78 -5.96 1.04
N GLU A 82 -19.70 -5.00 1.10
CA GLU A 82 -21.07 -5.19 1.57
C GLU A 82 -22.04 -5.12 0.39
N VAL A 83 -23.18 -5.82 0.51
CA VAL A 83 -24.18 -5.87 -0.56
C VAL A 83 -24.70 -4.47 -0.87
N GLY A 84 -24.54 -4.05 -2.13
CA GLY A 84 -24.97 -2.72 -2.61
C GLY A 84 -23.97 -1.59 -2.33
N GLY A 85 -22.78 -1.90 -1.83
CA GLY A 85 -21.71 -0.93 -1.65
C GLY A 85 -21.09 -0.44 -2.95
N VAL A 86 -20.52 0.77 -2.89
CA VAL A 86 -19.97 1.49 -4.05
C VAL A 86 -18.61 2.15 -3.78
N ALA A 87 -18.05 1.96 -2.58
CA ALA A 87 -16.71 2.39 -2.21
C ALA A 87 -15.70 1.24 -2.25
N TYR A 88 -14.56 1.46 -2.88
CA TYR A 88 -13.50 0.48 -3.07
C TYR A 88 -12.13 1.07 -2.75
N THR A 89 -11.13 0.22 -2.55
CA THR A 89 -9.73 0.65 -2.53
C THR A 89 -9.36 1.30 -3.87
N CYS A 90 -8.72 2.47 -3.84
CA CYS A 90 -8.26 3.16 -5.04
C CYS A 90 -7.06 2.45 -5.66
N THR A 91 -6.99 2.38 -6.98
CA THR A 91 -5.89 1.72 -7.72
C THR A 91 -4.53 2.37 -7.45
N ASN A 92 -4.50 3.68 -7.19
CA ASN A 92 -3.28 4.41 -6.83
C ASN A 92 -2.78 4.11 -5.41
N GLN A 93 -3.52 3.33 -4.61
CA GLN A 93 -3.05 2.73 -3.35
C GLN A 93 -2.31 1.40 -3.59
N SER A 94 -1.75 1.21 -4.78
CA SER A 94 -0.88 0.08 -5.13
C SER A 94 0.58 0.34 -4.75
N PRO A 95 1.42 -0.72 -4.65
CA PRO A 95 2.85 -0.57 -4.42
C PRO A 95 3.55 0.27 -5.48
N LYS A 96 4.54 1.06 -5.06
CA LYS A 96 5.41 1.85 -5.94
C LYS A 96 6.87 1.56 -5.66
N ILE A 97 7.61 1.16 -6.69
CA ILE A 97 9.06 0.96 -6.63
C ILE A 97 9.73 2.34 -6.74
N ILE A 98 10.59 2.67 -5.77
CA ILE A 98 11.40 3.90 -5.81
C ILE A 98 12.79 3.60 -6.38
N ASN A 99 13.38 2.49 -5.92
CA ASN A 99 14.63 1.93 -6.42
C ASN A 99 14.77 0.46 -5.94
N ASP A 100 15.93 -0.15 -6.18
CA ASP A 100 16.17 -1.56 -5.85
C ASP A 100 16.08 -1.90 -4.36
N SER A 101 16.28 -0.93 -3.46
CA SER A 101 16.25 -1.13 -2.01
C SER A 101 15.08 -0.45 -1.30
N LEU A 102 14.24 0.32 -2.01
CA LEU A 102 13.13 1.05 -1.42
C LEU A 102 11.86 0.99 -2.28
N ALA A 103 10.76 0.63 -1.65
CA ALA A 103 9.42 0.69 -2.21
C ALA A 103 8.44 1.32 -1.20
N TYR A 104 7.34 1.85 -1.72
CA TYR A 104 6.21 2.35 -0.93
C TYR A 104 5.00 1.47 -1.16
N THR A 105 4.16 1.29 -0.15
CA THR A 105 2.85 0.65 -0.30
C THR A 105 1.95 0.98 0.90
N PHE A 106 0.76 0.43 0.94
CA PHE A 106 -0.18 0.56 2.05
C PHE A 106 -0.33 -0.80 2.74
N VAL A 107 -0.78 -0.81 3.99
CA VAL A 107 -0.94 -2.05 4.76
C VAL A 107 -2.22 -2.05 5.58
N ALA A 108 -2.78 -3.24 5.77
CA ALA A 108 -3.58 -3.51 6.96
C ALA A 108 -2.62 -3.83 8.12
N ALA A 109 -2.84 -3.25 9.30
CA ALA A 109 -1.98 -3.49 10.46
C ALA A 109 -2.79 -4.01 11.65
N SER A 110 -2.16 -4.91 12.40
CA SER A 110 -2.61 -5.35 13.71
C SER A 110 -1.38 -5.39 14.61
N PHE A 111 -1.40 -4.61 15.68
CA PHE A 111 -0.26 -4.52 16.60
C PHE A 111 -0.44 -5.46 17.79
N ALA A 112 0.67 -5.85 18.41
CA ALA A 112 0.63 -6.55 19.68
C ALA A 112 -0.13 -5.67 20.70
N GLY A 113 -1.25 -6.18 21.22
CA GLY A 113 -2.20 -5.43 22.04
C GLY A 113 -3.63 -5.41 21.49
N GLY A 114 -3.84 -5.81 20.23
CA GLY A 114 -5.15 -5.94 19.60
C GLY A 114 -5.45 -4.84 18.59
N LEU A 115 -6.72 -4.76 18.19
CA LEU A 115 -7.22 -3.75 17.25
C LEU A 115 -7.19 -2.36 17.90
N ASP A 116 -6.49 -1.42 17.26
CA ASP A 116 -6.44 -0.01 17.69
C ASP A 116 -6.58 0.92 16.46
N TYR A 117 -7.75 1.54 16.33
CA TYR A 117 -8.03 2.48 15.24
C TYR A 117 -7.30 3.81 15.39
N ASN A 118 -6.67 4.09 16.55
CA ASN A 118 -5.76 5.24 16.68
C ASN A 118 -4.51 5.10 15.79
N ASP A 119 -4.20 3.89 15.33
CA ASP A 119 -3.09 3.64 14.41
C ASP A 119 -3.46 3.90 12.94
N CYS A 120 -4.70 4.31 12.65
CA CYS A 120 -5.09 4.71 11.30
C CYS A 120 -4.19 5.85 10.78
N CYS A 121 -3.73 5.68 9.53
CA CYS A 121 -2.98 6.66 8.77
C CYS A 121 -1.56 6.99 9.28
N ILE A 122 -1.05 6.27 10.29
CA ILE A 122 0.37 6.35 10.65
C ILE A 122 1.22 5.75 9.53
N CYS A 123 2.49 6.18 9.47
CA CYS A 123 3.46 5.60 8.55
C CYS A 123 4.57 4.87 9.29
N LEU A 124 5.01 3.76 8.70
CA LEU A 124 6.06 2.91 9.22
C LEU A 124 7.16 2.77 8.17
N LEU A 125 8.41 2.70 8.61
CA LEU A 125 9.45 2.09 7.80
C LEU A 125 9.62 0.65 8.25
N MET A 126 9.58 -0.28 7.30
CA MET A 126 9.82 -1.70 7.51
C MET A 126 11.14 -2.09 6.86
N ASP A 127 12.03 -2.68 7.63
CA ASP A 127 13.26 -3.31 7.14
C ASP A 127 13.01 -4.82 7.03
N PHE A 128 13.09 -5.36 5.81
CA PHE A 128 12.91 -6.79 5.59
C PHE A 128 14.07 -7.60 6.15
N LYS A 129 13.75 -8.81 6.59
CA LYS A 129 14.71 -9.83 7.01
C LYS A 129 14.77 -10.98 5.98
N GLY A 130 15.68 -11.92 6.20
CA GLY A 130 15.78 -13.12 5.36
C GLY A 130 16.18 -12.80 3.91
N GLU A 131 15.50 -13.40 2.94
CA GLU A 131 15.82 -13.28 1.51
C GLU A 131 15.68 -11.85 0.94
N LEU A 132 14.93 -10.99 1.62
CA LEU A 132 14.78 -9.58 1.27
C LEU A 132 15.61 -8.64 2.14
N ALA A 133 16.56 -9.14 2.94
CA ALA A 133 17.44 -8.32 3.75
C ALA A 133 18.12 -7.21 2.94
N GLY A 134 18.11 -5.99 3.48
CA GLY A 134 18.62 -4.77 2.83
C GLY A 134 17.60 -4.03 1.96
N LYS A 135 16.42 -4.61 1.73
CA LYS A 135 15.26 -3.88 1.20
C LYS A 135 14.44 -3.27 2.32
N ARG A 136 13.89 -2.10 2.05
CA ARG A 136 13.03 -1.34 2.95
C ARG A 136 11.73 -1.01 2.27
N MET A 137 10.66 -1.00 3.05
CA MET A 137 9.33 -0.64 2.59
C MET A 137 8.77 0.45 3.48
N LEU A 138 8.42 1.58 2.90
CA LEU A 138 7.70 2.62 3.62
C LEU A 138 6.21 2.38 3.42
N THR A 139 5.47 2.35 4.52
CA THR A 139 4.06 1.98 4.48
C THR A 139 3.19 3.00 5.19
N GLN A 140 1.98 3.21 4.70
CA GLN A 140 0.90 3.81 5.49
C GLN A 140 -0.12 2.76 5.90
N VAL A 141 -0.55 2.81 7.16
CA VAL A 141 -1.64 1.97 7.68
C VAL A 141 -2.97 2.53 7.19
N THR A 142 -3.69 1.78 6.38
CA THR A 142 -5.00 2.19 5.83
C THR A 142 -6.14 1.30 6.30
N ASN A 143 -5.82 0.10 6.78
CA ASN A 143 -6.78 -0.87 7.25
C ASN A 143 -6.30 -1.50 8.56
N THR A 144 -7.22 -2.10 9.28
CA THR A 144 -6.92 -2.93 10.46
C THR A 144 -6.95 -4.40 10.05
N GLY A 145 -5.93 -5.16 10.44
CA GLY A 145 -5.89 -6.62 10.26
C GLY A 145 -6.42 -7.37 11.49
N ASP A 146 -6.52 -8.70 11.41
CA ASP A 146 -7.00 -9.52 12.52
C ASP A 146 -6.11 -9.43 13.77
N ALA A 147 -6.71 -9.55 14.95
CA ALA A 147 -5.99 -9.56 16.22
C ALA A 147 -5.24 -10.88 16.45
N LEU A 148 -4.02 -10.99 15.88
CA LEU A 148 -3.22 -12.24 15.87
C LEU A 148 -2.21 -12.35 17.02
N GLY A 149 -2.26 -11.47 18.01
CA GLY A 149 -1.40 -11.52 19.22
C GLY A 149 0.07 -11.14 18.99
N GLN A 150 0.45 -10.75 17.77
CA GLN A 150 1.76 -10.24 17.38
C GLN A 150 1.60 -9.12 16.35
N ASN A 151 2.64 -8.33 16.09
CA ASN A 151 2.58 -7.33 15.03
C ASN A 151 2.48 -8.03 13.66
N HIS A 152 1.43 -7.71 12.93
CA HIS A 152 1.09 -8.31 11.66
C HIS A 152 0.76 -7.21 10.64
N PHE A 153 1.32 -7.33 9.44
CA PHE A 153 1.13 -6.35 8.37
C PHE A 153 0.74 -7.05 7.08
N ASP A 154 -0.50 -6.83 6.63
CA ASP A 154 -0.95 -7.32 5.33
C ASP A 154 -0.62 -6.30 4.28
N ILE A 155 0.36 -6.62 3.43
CA ILE A 155 0.83 -5.72 2.39
C ILE A 155 -0.23 -5.63 1.30
N LEU A 156 -0.74 -4.42 1.06
CA LEU A 156 -1.72 -4.17 0.03
C LEU A 156 -1.05 -4.30 -1.34
N MET A 157 -1.46 -5.31 -2.09
CA MET A 157 -0.80 -5.75 -3.31
C MET A 157 -1.81 -6.44 -4.23
N PRO A 158 -2.17 -5.85 -5.37
CA PRO A 158 -3.08 -6.47 -6.31
C PRO A 158 -2.67 -7.90 -6.66
N GLY A 159 -3.62 -8.84 -6.63
CA GLY A 159 -3.33 -10.25 -6.85
C GLY A 159 -2.64 -10.94 -5.67
N GLY A 160 -2.60 -10.33 -4.49
CA GLY A 160 -2.15 -10.93 -3.24
C GLY A 160 -3.14 -11.93 -2.62
N GLY A 161 -4.37 -11.97 -3.12
CA GLY A 161 -5.48 -12.79 -2.60
C GLY A 161 -6.53 -11.90 -1.93
N VAL A 162 -7.80 -12.27 -2.09
CA VAL A 162 -8.94 -11.52 -1.55
C VAL A 162 -9.23 -11.85 -0.08
N GLY A 163 -8.68 -12.97 0.42
CA GLY A 163 -8.85 -13.39 1.80
C GLY A 163 -10.31 -13.66 2.16
N GLU A 164 -10.72 -13.24 3.36
CA GLU A 164 -12.07 -13.46 3.87
C GLU A 164 -13.13 -12.72 3.04
N PHE A 165 -12.87 -11.46 2.71
CA PHE A 165 -13.81 -10.59 1.99
C PHE A 165 -13.62 -10.68 0.47
N ASN A 166 -14.32 -11.60 -0.17
CA ASN A 166 -14.19 -11.80 -1.63
C ASN A 166 -15.23 -11.04 -2.47
N LEU A 167 -16.18 -10.33 -1.85
CA LEU A 167 -17.22 -9.60 -2.58
C LEU A 167 -16.67 -8.37 -3.31
N GLY A 168 -15.70 -7.66 -2.72
CA GLY A 168 -15.21 -6.39 -3.26
C GLY A 168 -14.65 -6.50 -4.67
N CYS A 169 -13.69 -7.39 -4.91
CA CYS A 169 -13.11 -7.52 -6.25
C CYS A 169 -14.09 -8.12 -7.26
N LYS A 170 -15.02 -8.95 -6.79
CA LYS A 170 -16.11 -9.48 -7.62
C LYS A 170 -17.03 -8.35 -8.09
N THR A 171 -17.42 -7.42 -7.22
CA THR A 171 -18.32 -6.31 -7.56
C THR A 171 -17.60 -5.18 -8.30
N GLN A 172 -16.32 -4.92 -7.99
CA GLN A 172 -15.56 -3.85 -8.64
C GLN A 172 -15.11 -4.22 -10.05
N TRP A 173 -14.56 -5.43 -10.21
CA TRP A 173 -13.80 -5.84 -11.40
C TRP A 173 -14.30 -7.12 -12.04
N ASN A 174 -15.44 -7.66 -11.56
CA ASN A 174 -15.95 -8.96 -12.00
C ASN A 174 -14.92 -10.09 -11.86
N ALA A 175 -14.12 -10.04 -10.78
CA ALA A 175 -13.18 -11.10 -10.45
C ALA A 175 -13.93 -12.43 -10.13
N PRO A 176 -13.25 -13.59 -10.25
CA PRO A 176 -13.79 -14.86 -9.77
C PRO A 176 -14.11 -14.83 -8.27
N ASP A 177 -14.89 -15.80 -7.80
CA ASP A 177 -15.31 -15.87 -6.38
C ASP A 177 -14.13 -15.94 -5.40
N ASP A 178 -12.98 -16.46 -5.80
CA ASP A 178 -11.75 -16.50 -4.98
C ASP A 178 -10.70 -15.45 -5.42
N GLY A 179 -11.07 -14.49 -6.27
CA GLY A 179 -10.15 -13.53 -6.89
C GLY A 179 -9.35 -14.11 -8.06
N TRP A 180 -8.29 -13.43 -8.47
CA TRP A 180 -7.47 -13.79 -9.66
C TRP A 180 -6.45 -14.92 -9.41
N GLY A 181 -6.68 -15.79 -8.44
CA GLY A 181 -5.76 -16.87 -8.08
C GLY A 181 -6.28 -17.62 -6.85
N GLU A 182 -5.39 -18.00 -5.96
CA GLU A 182 -5.79 -18.59 -4.68
C GLU A 182 -6.46 -17.54 -3.79
N ARG A 183 -7.55 -17.91 -3.10
CA ARG A 183 -8.26 -17.01 -2.18
C ARG A 183 -7.31 -16.33 -1.19
N TYR A 184 -6.40 -17.11 -0.62
CA TYR A 184 -5.31 -16.64 0.24
C TYR A 184 -3.99 -16.83 -0.48
N GLY A 185 -3.32 -15.73 -0.83
CA GLY A 185 -2.03 -15.77 -1.53
C GLY A 185 -2.10 -15.47 -3.01
N GLY A 186 -3.29 -15.44 -3.64
CA GLY A 186 -3.55 -14.85 -4.96
C GLY A 186 -2.84 -15.50 -6.13
N VAL A 187 -2.39 -14.69 -7.11
CA VAL A 187 -1.69 -15.21 -8.30
C VAL A 187 -0.36 -15.86 -7.89
N THR A 188 0.09 -16.87 -8.64
CA THR A 188 1.30 -17.64 -8.30
C THR A 188 2.49 -17.39 -9.23
N SER A 189 2.30 -16.59 -10.30
CA SER A 189 3.37 -16.21 -11.23
C SER A 189 3.22 -14.77 -11.73
N LEU A 190 4.31 -14.25 -12.30
CA LEU A 190 4.34 -12.92 -12.93
C LEU A 190 3.33 -12.81 -14.09
N GLU A 191 3.14 -13.89 -14.84
CA GLU A 191 2.20 -13.99 -15.95
C GLU A 191 0.75 -13.94 -15.44
N GLY A 192 0.48 -14.48 -14.25
CA GLY A 192 -0.83 -14.38 -13.60
C GLY A 192 -1.30 -12.94 -13.40
N CYS A 193 -0.37 -11.98 -13.32
CA CYS A 193 -0.73 -10.56 -13.29
C CYS A 193 -1.45 -10.06 -14.54
N ASN A 194 -1.39 -10.78 -15.66
CA ASN A 194 -2.11 -10.42 -16.90
C ASN A 194 -3.63 -10.65 -16.78
N GLU A 195 -4.08 -11.47 -15.83
CA GLU A 195 -5.51 -11.75 -15.60
C GLU A 195 -6.21 -10.62 -14.81
N LEU A 196 -5.44 -9.72 -14.20
CA LEU A 196 -5.96 -8.58 -13.47
C LEU A 196 -6.30 -7.43 -14.43
N PRO A 197 -7.23 -6.54 -14.03
CA PRO A 197 -7.45 -5.26 -14.71
C PRO A 197 -6.14 -4.52 -14.96
N GLU A 198 -6.03 -3.84 -16.10
CA GLU A 198 -4.80 -3.16 -16.55
C GLU A 198 -4.21 -2.25 -15.47
N GLN A 199 -5.07 -1.51 -14.77
CA GLN A 199 -4.73 -0.56 -13.71
C GLN A 199 -4.08 -1.22 -12.47
N LEU A 200 -4.27 -2.53 -12.29
CA LEU A 200 -3.77 -3.30 -11.15
C LEU A 200 -2.53 -4.12 -11.48
N GLN A 201 -2.19 -4.27 -12.77
CA GLN A 201 -1.13 -5.19 -13.18
C GLN A 201 0.25 -4.76 -12.68
N GLU A 202 0.58 -3.46 -12.69
CA GLU A 202 1.88 -2.98 -12.19
C GLU A 202 2.05 -3.29 -10.70
N GLY A 203 1.02 -3.00 -9.90
CA GLY A 203 0.98 -3.33 -8.48
C GLY A 203 1.06 -4.85 -8.20
N CYS A 204 0.53 -5.68 -9.09
CA CYS A 204 0.69 -7.14 -9.00
C CYS A 204 2.12 -7.58 -9.32
N ARG A 205 2.72 -7.04 -10.39
CA ARG A 205 4.07 -7.42 -10.82
C ARG A 205 5.12 -7.10 -9.76
N PHE A 206 4.91 -6.07 -8.95
CA PHE A 206 5.73 -5.72 -7.78
C PHE A 206 6.08 -6.95 -6.91
N ARG A 207 5.11 -7.86 -6.71
CA ARG A 207 5.29 -9.10 -5.96
C ARG A 207 6.47 -9.93 -6.46
N PHE A 208 6.53 -10.12 -7.76
CA PHE A 208 7.46 -11.06 -8.39
C PHE A 208 8.76 -10.37 -8.79
N THR A 209 8.72 -9.06 -9.09
CA THR A 209 9.90 -8.30 -9.52
C THR A 209 10.69 -7.75 -8.34
N TRP A 210 10.08 -6.93 -7.48
CA TRP A 210 10.80 -6.26 -6.41
C TRP A 210 10.85 -7.08 -5.12
N MET A 211 9.74 -7.73 -4.75
CA MET A 211 9.68 -8.66 -3.62
C MET A 211 10.16 -10.08 -3.97
N LYS A 212 10.55 -10.33 -5.23
CA LYS A 212 11.14 -11.59 -5.70
C LYS A 212 10.27 -12.84 -5.45
N GLY A 213 8.96 -12.67 -5.27
CA GLY A 213 8.03 -13.76 -4.95
C GLY A 213 8.17 -14.33 -3.53
N VAL A 214 8.96 -13.70 -2.65
CA VAL A 214 9.09 -14.15 -1.24
C VAL A 214 7.72 -13.99 -0.56
N PRO A 215 7.14 -15.06 0.01
CA PRO A 215 5.72 -15.07 0.35
C PRO A 215 5.36 -14.14 1.52
N ASN A 216 5.93 -14.40 2.70
CA ASN A 216 5.56 -13.75 3.96
C ASN A 216 6.83 -13.30 4.71
N PRO A 217 7.65 -12.39 4.12
CA PRO A 217 8.94 -12.02 4.69
C PRO A 217 8.77 -11.29 6.04
N PRO A 218 9.49 -11.68 7.10
CA PRO A 218 9.45 -10.97 8.37
C PRO A 218 10.15 -9.61 8.27
N VAL A 219 9.77 -8.70 9.16
CA VAL A 219 10.28 -7.31 9.20
C VAL A 219 10.67 -6.90 10.62
N THR A 220 11.58 -5.94 10.73
CA THR A 220 11.57 -4.96 11.83
C THR A 220 10.87 -3.70 11.32
N PHE A 221 10.21 -2.95 12.20
CA PHE A 221 9.60 -1.69 11.81
C PHE A 221 9.74 -0.62 12.89
N TYR A 222 9.60 0.63 12.47
CA TYR A 222 9.40 1.77 13.36
C TYR A 222 8.56 2.86 12.69
N GLN A 223 7.83 3.61 13.51
CA GLN A 223 6.96 4.68 13.06
C GLN A 223 7.76 5.92 12.66
N ILE A 224 7.32 6.54 11.58
CA ILE A 224 7.92 7.73 10.98
C ILE A 224 6.83 8.76 10.66
N LYS A 225 7.23 10.01 10.43
CA LYS A 225 6.36 11.01 9.81
C LYS A 225 5.97 10.51 8.42
N CYS A 226 4.68 10.59 8.08
CA CYS A 226 4.21 10.21 6.76
C CYS A 226 4.81 11.13 5.68
N PRO A 227 5.49 10.57 4.65
CA PRO A 227 5.88 11.35 3.49
C PRO A 227 4.68 11.93 2.74
N GLU A 228 4.88 13.06 2.06
CA GLU A 228 3.84 13.70 1.25
C GLU A 228 3.22 12.78 0.19
N TYR A 229 3.99 11.78 -0.29
CA TYR A 229 3.47 10.76 -1.20
C TYR A 229 2.22 10.07 -0.65
N PHE A 230 2.25 9.65 0.62
CA PHE A 230 1.16 8.93 1.25
C PHE A 230 -0.05 9.83 1.45
N VAL A 231 0.15 11.00 2.06
CA VAL A 231 -0.93 11.97 2.30
C VAL A 231 -1.53 12.48 0.97
N GLY A 232 -0.71 12.63 -0.07
CA GLY A 232 -1.16 13.04 -1.40
C GLY A 232 -2.11 12.02 -2.06
N ILE A 233 -1.88 10.73 -1.85
CA ILE A 233 -2.70 9.64 -2.39
C ILE A 233 -3.92 9.38 -1.51
N SER A 234 -3.70 9.13 -0.23
CA SER A 234 -4.75 8.66 0.67
C SER A 234 -5.57 9.78 1.29
N LYS A 235 -5.10 11.03 1.23
CA LYS A 235 -5.66 12.21 1.90
C LYS A 235 -5.62 12.17 3.43
N CYS A 236 -5.16 11.06 4.01
CA CYS A 236 -5.11 10.86 5.46
C CYS A 236 -3.69 10.96 5.98
N GLY A 237 -3.53 11.54 7.16
CA GLY A 237 -2.26 11.65 7.88
C GLY A 237 -2.08 13.03 8.52
N ASP A 238 -1.23 13.07 9.53
CA ASP A 238 -0.80 14.32 10.17
C ASP A 238 0.29 14.98 9.32
N LEU A 239 0.00 16.19 8.83
CA LEU A 239 0.95 17.05 8.09
C LEU A 239 2.08 17.59 8.98
#